data_AF-A0A1W7M6C0-F1
#
_entry.id   AF-A0A1W7M6C0-F1
#
_cell.length_a   1.000
_cell.length_b   1.000
_cell.length_c   1.000
_cell.angle_alpha   90.00
_cell.angle_beta   90.00
_cell.angle_gamma   90.00
#
_symmetry.space_group_name_H-M   'P 1'
#
loop_
_entity.id
_entity.type
_entity.pdbx_description
1 polymer ?
#
loop_
_entity_poly.entity_id
_entity_poly.type
_entity_poly.pdbx_seq_one_letter_code
_entity_poly.pdbx_strand_id
1 'polypeptide(L)' 'MVERDEDGALLAQMLVLADRLAQSEDALLKGQYAYLRARVAALIELQSFGEAV' A
#
# COMPACT_ATOMS: atom_id res chain seq x y z
N MET A 1 6.33 18.54 7.67
CA MET A 1 7.14 17.32 7.79
C MET A 1 6.38 16.25 8.55
N VAL A 2 5.92 16.49 9.79
CA VAL A 2 5.16 15.51 10.61
C VAL A 2 4.00 14.82 9.87
N GLU A 3 3.15 15.58 9.17
CA GLU A 3 1.99 15.02 8.44
C GLU A 3 2.39 14.08 7.29
N ARG A 4 3.53 14.31 6.63
CA ARG A 4 4.02 13.44 5.54
C ARG A 4 4.66 12.15 6.08
N ASP A 5 5.30 12.21 7.24
CA ASP A 5 5.84 11.02 7.91
C ASP A 5 4.70 10.11 8.41
N GLU A 6 3.61 10.71 8.88
CA GLU A 6 2.37 10.00 9.25
C GLU A 6 1.71 9.34 8.03
N ASP A 7 1.66 10.02 6.88
CA ASP A 7 1.15 9.46 5.62
C ASP A 7 1.99 8.26 5.16
N GLY A 8 3.32 8.35 5.25
CA GLY A 8 4.22 7.25 4.90
C GLY A 8 4.02 6.04 5.83
N ALA A 9 3.89 6.28 7.13
CA ALA A 9 3.60 5.24 8.12
C ALA A 9 2.23 4.58 7.88
N LEU A 10 1.22 5.35 7.48
CA LEU A 10 -0.11 4.84 7.14
C LEU A 10 -0.06 3.96 5.90
N LEU A 11 0.62 4.40 4.83
CA LEU A 11 0.73 3.62 3.59
C LEU A 11 1.49 2.30 3.80
N ALA A 12 2.54 2.30 4.63
CA ALA A 12 3.22 1.07 5.01
C ALA A 12 2.29 0.08 5.75
N GLN A 13 1.44 0.57 6.65
CA GLN A 13 0.45 -0.26 7.34
C GLN A 13 -0.61 -0.80 6.36
N MET A 14 -1.06 0.02 5.42
CA MET A 14 -2.00 -0.38 4.37
C MET A 14 -1.41 -1.48 3.47
N LEU A 15 -0.12 -1.41 3.14
CA LEU A 15 0.56 -2.42 2.33
C LEU A 15 0.60 -3.77 3.07
N VAL A 16 0.93 -3.77 4.36
CA VAL A 16 0.91 -4.98 5.20
C VAL A 16 -0.49 -5.60 5.27
N LEU A 17 -1.53 -4.78 5.39
CA LEU A 17 -2.92 -5.27 5.38
C LEU A 17 -3.30 -5.86 4.01
N ALA A 18 -2.94 -5.20 2.91
CA ALA A 18 -3.20 -5.68 1.56
C ALA A 18 -2.47 -7.01 1.28
N ASP A 19 -1.25 -7.18 1.78
CA ASP A 19 -0.50 -8.44 1.69
C ASP A 19 -1.21 -9.57 2.44
N ARG A 20 -1.72 -9.30 3.65
CA ARG A 20 -2.50 -10.29 4.43
C ARG A 20 -3.80 -10.67 3.72
N LEU A 21 -4.50 -9.69 3.14
CA LEU A 21 -5.70 -9.94 2.36
C LEU A 21 -5.40 -10.78 1.11
N ALA A 22 -4.30 -10.51 0.41
CA ALA A 22 -3.87 -11.27 -0.76
C ALA A 22 -3.49 -12.73 -0.45
N GLN A 23 -3.20 -13.05 0.82
CA GLN A 23 -3.01 -14.42 1.30
C GLN A 23 -4.32 -15.16 1.60
N SER A 24 -5.47 -14.48 1.54
CA SER A 24 -6.78 -15.12 1.67
C SER A 24 -7.01 -16.17 0.59
N GLU A 25 -7.63 -17.30 0.97
CA GLU A 25 -8.03 -18.37 0.05
C GLU A 25 -9.30 -18.04 -0.74
N ASP A 26 -9.92 -16.88 -0.49
CA ASP A 26 -11.07 -16.40 -1.25
C ASP A 26 -10.65 -16.05 -2.69
N ALA A 27 -10.93 -16.97 -3.61
CA ALA A 27 -10.60 -16.85 -5.03
C ALA A 27 -11.29 -15.65 -5.71
N LEU A 28 -12.47 -15.23 -5.23
CA LEU A 28 -13.20 -14.08 -5.78
C LEU A 28 -12.48 -12.78 -5.44
N LEU A 29 -11.96 -12.68 -4.21
CA LEU A 29 -11.34 -11.47 -3.70
C LEU A 29 -9.83 -11.40 -3.97
N LYS A 30 -9.17 -12.53 -4.24
CA LYS A 30 -7.73 -12.61 -4.50
C LYS A 30 -7.25 -11.62 -5.58
N GLY A 31 -8.00 -11.48 -6.67
CA GLY A 31 -7.69 -10.52 -7.73
C GLY A 31 -7.82 -9.06 -7.27
N GLN A 32 -8.84 -8.77 -6.45
CA GLN A 32 -9.09 -7.44 -5.90
C GLN A 32 -8.00 -7.05 -4.89
N TYR A 33 -7.57 -7.99 -4.05
CA TYR A 33 -6.49 -7.79 -3.09
C TYR A 33 -5.12 -7.62 -3.76
N ALA A 34 -4.85 -8.39 -4.82
CA ALA A 34 -3.65 -8.19 -5.63
C ALA A 34 -3.63 -6.79 -6.28
N TYR A 35 -4.77 -6.32 -6.79
CA TYR A 35 -4.89 -4.96 -7.34
C TYR A 35 -4.70 -3.89 -6.25
N LEU A 36 -5.33 -4.06 -5.09
CA LEU A 36 -5.19 -3.14 -3.96
C LEU A 36 -3.72 -3.03 -3.51
N ARG A 37 -3.04 -4.17 -3.35
CA ARG A 37 -1.61 -4.24 -3.01
C ARG A 37 -0.76 -3.45 -4.01
N ALA A 38 -0.97 -3.68 -5.31
CA ALA A 38 -0.24 -2.97 -6.37
C ALA A 38 -0.50 -1.46 -6.31
N ARG A 39 -1.75 -1.05 -6.04
CA ARG A 39 -2.11 0.36 -5.96
C ARG A 39 -1.46 1.06 -4.75
N VAL A 40 -1.41 0.41 -3.60
CA VAL A 40 -0.75 0.94 -2.39
C VAL A 40 0.76 1.04 -2.60
N ALA A 41 1.39 0.03 -3.19
CA ALA A 41 2.82 0.07 -3.53
C ALA A 41 3.16 1.27 -4.44
N ALA A 42 2.33 1.51 -5.47
CA ALA A 42 2.51 2.66 -6.35
C ALA A 42 2.35 4.01 -5.63
N LEU A 43 1.47 4.12 -4.63
CA LEU A 43 1.33 5.34 -3.83
C LEU A 43 2.57 5.63 -2.98
N ILE A 44 3.17 4.58 -2.40
CA ILE A 44 4.43 4.69 -1.66
C ILE A 44 5.54 5.19 -2.59
N GLU A 45 5.69 4.60 -3.77
CA GLU A 45 6.69 5.04 -4.75
C GLU A 45 6.51 6.52 -5.13
N LEU A 46 5.28 6.95 -5.43
CA LEU A 46 4.99 8.35 -5.76
C LEU A 46 5.32 9.32 -4.61
N GLN A 47 5.08 8.91 -3.36
CA GLN A 47 5.44 9.71 -2.19
C GLN A 47 6.97 9.83 -2.07
N SER A 48 7.72 8.73 -2.24
CA SER A 48 9.19 8.73 -2.18
C SER A 48 9.83 9.55 -3.30
N PHE A 49 9.26 9.57 -4.51
CA PHE A 49 9.72 10.49 -5.57
C PHE A 49 9.47 11.96 -5.21
N GLY A 50 8.40 12.25 -4.48
CA GLY A 50 8.12 13.59 -3.93
C GLY A 50 9.03 14.00 -2.76
N GLU A 51 9.80 13.08 -2.17
CA GLU A 51 10.82 13.35 -1.13
C GLU A 51 12.20 13.65 -1.72
N ALA A 52 12.48 13.20 -2.95
CA ALA A 52 13.79 13.37 -3.60
C ALA A 52 14.01 14.75 -4.25
N VAL A 53 13.07 15.69 -4.11
CA VAL A 53 13.06 17.03 -4.73
C VAL A 53 13.07 18.12 -3.67
#